data_AF-A0AAN7MMC4-F1
#
_entry.id   AF-A0AAN7MMC4-F1
#
_cell.length_a   1.000
_cell.length_b   1.000
_cell.length_c   1.000
_cell.angle_alpha   90.00
_cell.angle_beta   90.00
_cell.angle_gamma   90.00
#
_symmetry.space_group_name_H-M   'P 1'
#
loop_
_entity.id
_entity.type
_entity.pdbx_description
1 polymer ?
#
loop_
_entity_poly.entity_id
_entity_poly.type
_entity_poly.pdbx_seq_one_letter_code
_entity_poly.pdbx_strand_id
1 'polypeptide(L)'
;MLLPCRLIPEVRVSAVMTNGPLILTLDCDMCSNDPGTVRRVLCYVADPNTDTSHLAYVQFPQMFRGLNRDDIYSCSFRWLFLINPVGMKKGPNYVGTGYFFRRRSLFGPPAMQVSPEIPELSVDHVVERPIQSRETVELAHRVAGSDYDKMTNWGSKVGFRYGSLVEDYYTGYMMQCEGWKSIFCNPDRPAFLGNVPTDLIGMLNQSRRWVVGSLEVTLSRYSVVTYGIRSSLGILMSLSYAQYSFRCLPAVPVTVYSFVPQLALINGSSLFPKASEPWFLLYLFLFLGAYGQDLAEHLLSGHGATFLRWWSEQRTWLIRSLTCFIFGTVDFLLKALGISNQGFNVTSKANHMEQTQIYDRGMFDFGATSPMYVSLSVAALVNLIEFARGLSLVLAMNQSAAVESFALQVLLAGFGVVNGWPLYEAMFLRNDKGKLPTKVTLSSAFLASLRSSSLCGLGFRGALQACMYEFNKWYY
;
A
#
# COMPACT_ATOMS: atom_id res chain seq x y z
N MET A 1 15.69 -6.71 -17.52
CA MET A 1 16.68 -5.81 -16.88
C MET A 1 16.26 -5.67 -15.42
N LEU A 2 16.97 -6.33 -14.49
CA LEU A 2 16.72 -6.17 -13.06
C LEU A 2 17.04 -4.72 -12.70
N LEU A 3 16.13 -3.99 -12.04
CA LEU A 3 16.49 -2.66 -11.54
C LEU A 3 17.67 -2.82 -10.58
N PRO A 4 18.79 -2.09 -10.78
CA PRO A 4 19.86 -2.09 -9.81
C PRO A 4 19.34 -1.45 -8.51
N CYS A 5 19.31 -2.22 -7.41
CA CYS A 5 19.15 -1.68 -6.06
C CYS A 5 20.26 -0.66 -5.82
N ARG A 6 19.88 0.61 -5.72
CA ARG A 6 20.82 1.75 -5.64
C ARG A 6 21.76 1.69 -4.44
N LEU A 7 21.36 0.98 -3.38
CA LEU A 7 22.08 0.89 -2.12
C LEU A 7 23.27 -0.10 -2.14
N ILE A 8 23.32 -1.04 -3.10
CA ILE A 8 24.34 -2.09 -3.10
C ILE A 8 25.75 -1.52 -3.32
N PRO A 9 25.99 -0.63 -4.31
CA PRO A 9 27.28 0.06 -4.43
C PRO A 9 27.68 0.83 -3.17
N GLU A 10 26.73 1.50 -2.50
CA GLU A 10 26.99 2.26 -1.27
C GLU A 10 27.45 1.36 -0.12
N VAL A 11 26.83 0.18 0.05
CA VAL A 11 27.24 -0.80 1.08
C VAL A 11 28.67 -1.27 0.85
N ARG A 12 29.07 -1.51 -0.41
CA ARG A 12 30.43 -1.92 -0.78
C ARG A 12 31.46 -0.82 -0.55
N VAL A 13 31.18 0.39 -1.05
CA VAL A 13 32.05 1.55 -0.85
C VAL A 13 32.23 1.81 0.64
N SER A 14 31.15 1.76 1.42
CA SER A 14 31.21 1.89 2.87
C SER A 14 32.05 0.81 3.55
N ALA A 15 32.01 -0.44 3.06
CA ALA A 15 32.86 -1.52 3.60
C ALA A 15 34.35 -1.22 3.42
N VAL A 16 34.74 -0.68 2.26
CA VAL A 16 36.13 -0.30 1.96
C VAL A 16 36.57 0.92 2.77
N MET A 17 35.68 1.91 2.94
CA MET A 17 36.07 3.20 3.54
C MET A 17 36.03 3.20 5.07
N THR A 18 35.01 2.61 5.69
CA THR A 18 34.80 2.70 7.15
C THR A 18 34.36 1.40 7.81
N ASN A 19 33.84 0.44 7.04
CA ASN A 19 33.27 -0.84 7.46
C ASN A 19 32.39 -0.80 8.73
N GLY A 20 31.57 0.25 8.86
CA GLY A 20 30.69 0.40 10.03
C GLY A 20 29.73 -0.79 10.20
N PRO A 21 29.58 -1.36 11.43
CA PRO A 21 28.78 -2.57 11.66
C PRO A 21 27.26 -2.30 11.62
N LEU A 22 26.86 -1.04 11.78
CA LEU A 22 25.48 -0.57 11.66
C LEU A 22 25.36 0.38 10.48
N ILE A 23 24.30 0.19 9.69
CA ILE A 23 24.01 0.98 8.49
C ILE A 23 22.62 1.60 8.68
N LEU A 24 22.58 2.93 8.81
CA LEU A 24 21.33 3.70 8.75
C LEU A 24 21.00 3.97 7.28
N THR A 25 19.77 3.71 6.88
CA THR A 25 19.27 4.12 5.56
C THR A 25 18.11 5.09 5.72
N LEU A 26 18.20 6.19 4.96
CA LEU A 26 17.21 7.25 4.92
C LEU A 26 17.00 7.72 3.50
N ASP A 27 15.74 7.89 3.12
CA ASP A 27 15.37 8.60 1.90
C ASP A 27 15.70 10.10 2.00
N CYS A 28 15.90 10.74 0.86
CA CYS A 28 16.22 12.16 0.79
C CYS A 28 15.13 13.08 1.36
N ASP A 29 13.88 12.60 1.43
CA ASP A 29 12.75 13.33 2.01
C ASP A 29 12.44 12.94 3.47
N MET A 30 13.29 12.12 4.09
CA MET A 30 13.22 11.73 5.50
C MET A 30 14.28 12.45 6.32
N CYS A 31 13.88 13.12 7.40
CA CYS A 31 14.80 13.73 8.36
C CYS A 31 14.84 12.98 9.69
N SER A 32 16.03 12.96 10.31
CA SER A 32 16.15 12.53 11.71
C SER A 32 15.53 13.58 12.62
N ASN A 33 14.69 13.13 13.56
CA ASN A 33 13.92 13.99 14.43
C ASN A 33 14.18 13.73 15.93
N ASP A 34 14.49 12.49 16.36
CA ASP A 34 14.88 12.20 17.73
C ASP A 34 16.40 11.99 17.83
N PRO A 35 17.17 12.87 18.52
CA PRO A 35 18.60 12.67 18.73
C PRO A 35 18.92 11.42 19.57
N GLY A 36 17.96 10.89 20.33
CA GLY A 36 18.10 9.65 21.09
C GLY A 36 18.05 8.38 20.23
N THR A 37 17.73 8.48 18.94
CA THR A 37 17.49 7.33 18.05
C THR A 37 18.68 6.36 18.02
N VAL A 38 19.90 6.86 17.81
CA VAL A 38 21.10 6.01 17.73
C VAL A 38 21.34 5.29 19.06
N ARG A 39 21.18 5.98 20.18
CA ARG A 39 21.31 5.38 21.51
C ARG A 39 20.30 4.25 21.72
N ARG A 40 19.04 4.41 21.30
CA ARG A 40 18.01 3.34 21.39
C ARG A 40 18.39 2.11 20.57
N VAL A 41 18.91 2.30 19.36
CA VAL A 41 19.37 1.20 18.51
C VAL A 41 20.52 0.46 19.18
N LEU A 42 21.50 1.20 19.71
CA LEU A 42 22.62 0.61 20.45
C LEU A 42 22.15 -0.19 21.67
N CYS A 43 21.08 0.23 22.36
CA CYS A 43 20.50 -0.58 23.44
C CYS A 43 20.06 -1.97 22.95
N TYR A 44 19.37 -2.08 21.81
CA TYR A 44 18.98 -3.41 21.28
C TYR A 44 20.18 -4.24 20.82
N VAL A 45 21.20 -3.59 20.25
CA VAL A 45 22.37 -4.29 19.70
C VAL A 45 23.35 -4.73 20.80
N ALA A 46 23.40 -4.01 21.93
CA ALA A 46 24.29 -4.30 23.05
C ALA A 46 23.62 -5.09 24.18
N ASP A 47 22.28 -5.21 24.18
CA ASP A 47 21.55 -5.93 25.22
C ASP A 47 21.83 -7.45 25.13
N PRO A 48 22.38 -8.08 26.20
CA PRO A 48 22.67 -9.51 26.21
C PRO A 48 21.43 -10.39 26.14
N ASN A 49 20.24 -9.86 26.46
CA ASN A 49 18.97 -10.60 26.37
C ASN A 49 18.39 -10.58 24.94
N THR A 50 18.87 -9.68 24.09
CA THR A 50 18.47 -9.64 22.69
C THR A 50 19.27 -10.68 21.92
N ASP A 51 18.58 -11.54 21.16
CA ASP A 51 19.19 -12.50 20.24
C ASP A 51 19.80 -11.76 19.04
N THR A 52 20.94 -11.13 19.28
CA THR A 52 21.67 -10.34 18.28
C THR A 52 22.17 -11.22 17.14
N SER A 53 22.43 -12.52 17.39
CA SER A 53 22.88 -13.46 16.35
C SER A 53 21.88 -13.60 15.20
N HIS A 54 20.58 -13.46 15.49
CA HIS A 54 19.50 -13.45 14.51
C HIS A 54 18.91 -12.06 14.22
N LEU A 55 19.43 -10.98 14.80
CA LEU A 55 18.94 -9.63 14.52
C LEU A 55 19.51 -9.11 13.20
N ALA A 56 18.64 -8.80 12.24
CA ALA A 56 19.01 -8.16 10.99
C ALA A 56 18.90 -6.63 11.05
N TYR A 57 17.76 -6.10 11.49
CA TYR A 57 17.53 -4.67 11.54
C TYR A 57 16.56 -4.23 12.64
N VAL A 58 16.70 -2.96 13.02
CA VAL A 58 15.74 -2.24 13.87
C VAL A 58 15.00 -1.24 12.98
N GLN A 59 13.70 -1.43 12.81
CA GLN A 59 12.81 -0.59 11.99
C GLN A 59 12.05 0.39 12.89
N PHE A 60 12.04 1.66 12.50
CA PHE A 60 11.18 2.68 13.11
C PHE A 60 9.95 2.91 12.23
N PRO A 61 8.81 3.37 12.79
CA PRO A 61 7.66 3.74 11.99
C PRO A 61 8.00 4.90 11.05
N GLN A 62 7.50 4.85 9.82
CA GLN A 62 7.54 6.00 8.93
C GLN A 62 6.45 6.98 9.34
N MET A 63 6.89 8.08 9.93
CA MET A 63 6.02 9.18 10.35
C MET A 63 6.23 10.35 9.39
N PHE A 64 5.18 11.13 9.14
CA PHE A 64 5.24 12.22 8.17
C PHE A 64 4.88 13.56 8.81
N ARG A 65 5.59 14.60 8.39
CA ARG A 65 5.24 16.00 8.66
C ARG A 65 4.44 16.57 7.50
N GLY A 66 3.68 17.63 7.77
CA GLY A 66 2.87 18.29 6.75
C GLY A 66 1.64 17.49 6.33
N LEU A 67 1.22 16.49 7.10
CA LEU A 67 -0.12 15.90 6.95
C LEU A 67 -1.16 16.97 7.25
N ASN A 68 -2.14 17.13 6.36
CA ASN A 68 -3.26 18.00 6.66
C ASN A 68 -4.10 17.45 7.82
N ARG A 69 -5.05 18.27 8.31
CA ARG A 69 -5.84 17.97 9.51
C ARG A 69 -6.48 16.57 9.45
N ASP A 70 -7.07 16.23 8.31
CA ASP A 70 -7.90 15.03 8.14
C ASP A 70 -7.19 13.89 7.40
N ASP A 71 -5.90 14.02 7.10
CA ASP A 71 -5.10 13.10 6.27
C ASP A 71 -5.92 12.59 5.07
N ILE A 72 -6.38 13.53 4.24
CA ILE A 72 -7.43 13.26 3.24
C ILE A 72 -7.05 12.17 2.22
N TYR A 73 -5.75 11.97 1.97
CA TYR A 73 -5.23 10.92 1.09
C TYR A 73 -4.72 9.70 1.84
N SER A 74 -4.91 9.63 3.16
CA SER A 74 -4.44 8.55 4.01
C SER A 74 -2.95 8.24 3.82
N CYS A 75 -2.13 9.28 3.62
CA CYS A 75 -0.71 9.15 3.30
C CYS A 75 0.12 8.68 4.50
N SER A 76 -0.45 8.71 5.71
CA SER A 76 0.20 8.14 6.89
C SER A 76 0.35 6.62 6.83
N PHE A 77 -0.44 5.92 5.98
CA PHE A 77 -0.44 4.45 5.86
C PHE A 77 -0.34 3.73 7.22
N ARG A 78 -1.14 4.15 8.20
CA ARG A 78 -1.06 3.73 9.61
C ARG A 78 -1.00 2.21 9.79
N TRP A 79 -1.80 1.48 9.03
CA TRP A 79 -1.79 0.02 9.07
C TRP A 79 -0.42 -0.58 8.73
N LEU A 80 0.26 -0.02 7.73
CA LEU A 80 1.57 -0.50 7.29
C LEU A 80 2.68 -0.11 8.28
N PHE A 81 2.66 1.12 8.79
CA PHE A 81 3.80 1.67 9.53
C PHE A 81 3.67 1.64 11.05
N LEU A 82 2.46 1.50 11.60
CA LEU A 82 2.21 1.57 13.05
C LEU A 82 1.45 0.36 13.59
N ILE A 83 0.31 -0.01 12.97
CA ILE A 83 -0.61 -1.00 13.57
C ILE A 83 -0.08 -2.43 13.35
N ASN A 84 0.08 -2.86 12.10
CA ASN A 84 0.49 -4.23 11.81
C ASN A 84 1.88 -4.61 12.33
N PRO A 85 2.92 -3.74 12.25
CA PRO A 85 4.27 -4.03 12.77
C PRO A 85 4.30 -4.58 14.21
N VAL A 86 3.40 -4.09 15.08
CA VAL A 86 3.34 -4.48 16.49
C VAL A 86 2.89 -5.94 16.67
N GLY A 87 2.07 -6.46 15.76
CA GLY A 87 1.57 -7.83 15.80
C GLY A 87 2.52 -8.88 15.21
N MET A 88 3.64 -8.47 14.59
CA MET A 88 4.53 -9.38 13.86
C MET A 88 5.57 -10.03 14.80
N LYS A 89 5.40 -11.34 15.05
CA LYS A 89 6.21 -12.11 16.02
C LYS A 89 7.73 -12.11 15.76
N LYS A 90 8.17 -12.03 14.50
CA LYS A 90 9.60 -12.01 14.12
C LYS A 90 10.11 -10.60 13.79
N GLY A 91 9.34 -9.60 14.19
CA GLY A 91 9.55 -8.21 13.85
C GLY A 91 8.93 -7.82 12.50
N PRO A 92 8.92 -6.51 12.23
CA PRO A 92 8.23 -5.92 11.09
C PRO A 92 8.91 -6.24 9.77
N ASN A 93 8.22 -5.98 8.66
CA ASN A 93 8.88 -5.96 7.37
C ASN A 93 9.78 -4.73 7.21
N TYR A 94 10.75 -4.83 6.31
CA TYR A 94 11.57 -3.72 5.85
C TYR A 94 10.75 -2.86 4.88
N VAL A 95 10.70 -1.54 5.11
CA VAL A 95 9.82 -0.60 4.39
C VAL A 95 10.56 0.56 3.67
N GLY A 96 11.87 0.43 3.46
CA GLY A 96 12.64 1.33 2.58
C GLY A 96 13.39 2.46 3.28
N THR A 97 12.97 2.91 4.46
CA THR A 97 13.62 4.03 5.17
C THR A 97 13.40 4.00 6.68
N GLY A 98 14.24 4.73 7.44
CA GLY A 98 14.09 4.91 8.88
C GLY A 98 14.43 3.66 9.70
N TYR A 99 15.51 2.98 9.34
CA TYR A 99 15.94 1.74 10.01
C TYR A 99 17.45 1.62 10.07
N PHE A 100 17.93 0.72 10.92
CA PHE A 100 19.34 0.38 11.07
C PHE A 100 19.57 -1.10 10.79
N PHE A 101 20.30 -1.42 9.72
CA PHE A 101 20.79 -2.80 9.47
C PHE A 101 22.03 -3.09 10.29
N ARG A 102 22.15 -4.32 10.76
CA ARG A 102 23.45 -4.92 11.06
C ARG A 102 24.10 -5.36 9.76
N ARG A 103 25.29 -4.85 9.46
CA ARG A 103 26.03 -5.15 8.22
C ARG A 103 26.11 -6.66 7.97
N ARG A 104 26.40 -7.46 9.01
CA ARG A 104 26.44 -8.93 8.95
C ARG A 104 25.22 -9.56 8.28
N SER A 105 24.03 -9.00 8.48
CA SER A 105 22.78 -9.55 7.93
C SER A 105 22.67 -9.43 6.42
N LEU A 106 23.43 -8.50 5.81
CA LEU A 106 23.50 -8.35 4.36
C LEU A 106 24.43 -9.39 3.71
N PHE A 107 25.18 -10.18 4.47
CA PHE A 107 26.14 -11.16 3.96
C PHE A 107 25.62 -12.60 4.11
N GLY A 108 24.34 -12.80 3.79
CA GLY A 108 23.68 -14.11 3.78
C GLY A 108 23.02 -14.52 5.10
N PRO A 109 22.52 -15.77 5.19
CA PRO A 109 21.78 -16.27 6.34
C PRO A 109 22.54 -16.19 7.68
N PRO A 110 21.84 -16.21 8.83
CA PRO A 110 22.50 -16.25 10.14
C PRO A 110 23.39 -17.51 10.29
N ALA A 111 22.90 -18.66 9.83
CA ALA A 111 23.59 -19.95 9.93
C ALA A 111 24.78 -20.11 8.97
N MET A 112 24.87 -19.29 7.92
CA MET A 112 25.92 -19.42 6.90
C MET A 112 26.23 -18.06 6.29
N GLN A 113 27.33 -17.45 6.73
CA GLN A 113 27.85 -16.22 6.15
C GLN A 113 28.39 -16.50 4.75
N VAL A 114 28.08 -15.61 3.81
CA VAL A 114 28.64 -15.61 2.45
C VAL A 114 29.83 -14.67 2.44
N SER A 115 31.02 -15.22 2.19
CA SER A 115 32.23 -14.42 2.04
C SER A 115 32.18 -13.62 0.73
N PRO A 116 32.50 -12.32 0.76
CA PRO A 116 32.62 -11.52 -0.45
C PRO A 116 33.89 -11.91 -1.23
N GLU A 117 33.94 -11.48 -2.48
CA GLU A 117 34.98 -11.88 -3.43
C GLU A 117 36.36 -11.28 -3.11
N ILE A 118 36.39 -10.19 -2.36
CA ILE A 118 37.63 -9.55 -1.89
C ILE A 118 37.62 -9.42 -0.35
N PRO A 119 38.76 -9.66 0.33
CA PRO A 119 38.85 -9.62 1.79
C PRO A 119 38.42 -8.29 2.42
N GLU A 120 38.67 -7.17 1.75
CA GLU A 120 38.37 -5.82 2.23
C GLU A 120 36.87 -5.53 2.35
N LEU A 121 36.02 -6.32 1.67
CA LEU A 121 34.56 -6.24 1.81
C LEU A 121 34.03 -7.12 2.94
N SER A 122 34.87 -7.93 3.59
CA SER A 122 34.44 -8.83 4.65
C SER A 122 33.86 -8.05 5.83
N VAL A 123 32.84 -8.64 6.47
CA VAL A 123 32.18 -8.06 7.65
C VAL A 123 33.18 -7.83 8.79
N ASP A 124 34.18 -8.70 8.90
CA ASP A 124 35.18 -8.69 9.98
C ASP A 124 36.46 -7.94 9.60
N HIS A 125 36.51 -7.34 8.40
CA HIS A 125 37.68 -6.57 7.96
C HIS A 125 37.82 -5.27 8.75
N VAL A 126 38.99 -5.02 9.33
CA VAL A 126 39.30 -3.76 10.00
C VAL A 126 39.96 -2.82 8.99
N VAL A 127 39.33 -1.67 8.75
CA VAL A 127 39.88 -0.64 7.86
C VAL A 127 40.98 0.13 8.60
N GLU A 128 42.23 -0.22 8.32
CA GLU A 128 43.41 0.44 8.92
C GLU A 128 43.85 1.69 8.14
N ARG A 129 43.54 1.74 6.84
CA ARG A 129 44.00 2.82 5.96
C ARG A 129 43.11 4.06 6.08
N PRO A 130 43.69 5.27 6.00
CA PRO A 130 42.89 6.49 5.93
C PRO A 130 41.90 6.48 4.76
N ILE A 131 40.72 7.05 4.97
CA ILE A 131 39.62 7.11 3.98
C ILE A 131 40.07 7.78 2.67
N GLN A 132 40.95 8.77 2.76
CA GLN A 132 41.46 9.55 1.62
C GLN A 132 42.73 8.95 0.99
N SER A 133 43.22 7.81 1.47
CA SER A 133 44.38 7.16 0.85
C SER A 133 44.06 6.75 -0.59
N ARG A 134 45.07 6.83 -1.46
CA ARG A 134 44.91 6.55 -2.89
C ARG A 134 44.36 5.14 -3.11
N GLU A 135 44.87 4.17 -2.37
CA GLU A 135 44.45 2.77 -2.46
C GLU A 135 43.00 2.58 -2.02
N THR A 136 42.57 3.20 -0.93
CA THR A 136 41.16 3.13 -0.47
C THR A 136 40.21 3.76 -1.49
N VAL A 137 40.57 4.90 -2.06
CA VAL A 137 39.76 5.59 -3.08
C VAL A 137 39.70 4.80 -4.39
N GLU A 138 40.83 4.25 -4.86
CA GLU A 138 40.88 3.42 -6.06
C GLU A 138 40.06 2.13 -5.88
N LEU A 139 40.13 1.50 -4.71
CA LEU A 139 39.33 0.32 -4.39
C LEU A 139 37.84 0.66 -4.27
N ALA A 140 37.49 1.75 -3.59
CA ALA A 140 36.12 2.25 -3.50
C ALA A 140 35.53 2.52 -4.89
N HIS A 141 36.29 3.16 -5.78
CA HIS A 141 35.88 3.39 -7.17
C HIS A 141 35.65 2.07 -7.93
N ARG A 142 36.54 1.08 -7.75
CA ARG A 142 36.40 -0.24 -8.37
C ARG A 142 35.12 -0.96 -7.91
N VAL A 143 34.86 -1.00 -6.61
CA VAL A 143 33.68 -1.70 -6.07
C VAL A 143 32.37 -0.93 -6.33
N ALA A 144 32.44 0.37 -6.63
CA ALA A 144 31.29 1.16 -7.08
C ALA A 144 30.89 0.89 -8.55
N GLY A 145 31.71 0.15 -9.30
CA GLY A 145 31.49 -0.13 -10.72
C GLY A 145 30.14 -0.79 -11.00
N SER A 146 29.46 -0.34 -12.07
CA SER A 146 28.13 -0.84 -12.48
C SER A 146 28.11 -2.30 -12.94
N ASP A 147 29.27 -2.83 -13.30
CA ASP A 147 29.50 -4.20 -13.76
C ASP A 147 29.98 -5.13 -12.65
N TYR A 148 30.30 -4.61 -11.46
CA TYR A 148 30.78 -5.39 -10.33
C TYR A 148 29.81 -6.51 -9.93
N ASP A 149 28.51 -6.33 -10.15
CA ASP A 149 27.48 -7.28 -9.75
C ASP A 149 27.33 -8.48 -10.70
N LYS A 150 27.82 -8.37 -11.95
CA LYS A 150 27.48 -9.33 -13.02
C LYS A 150 28.05 -10.74 -12.79
N MET A 151 29.05 -10.89 -11.93
CA MET A 151 29.73 -12.15 -11.64
C MET A 151 29.95 -12.37 -10.13
N THR A 152 29.18 -11.69 -9.30
CA THR A 152 29.30 -11.74 -7.84
C THR A 152 27.98 -12.17 -7.20
N ASN A 153 28.00 -12.45 -5.90
CA ASN A 153 26.78 -12.81 -5.17
C ASN A 153 25.92 -11.59 -4.77
N TRP A 154 26.35 -10.37 -5.12
CA TRP A 154 25.63 -9.14 -4.81
C TRP A 154 24.27 -9.07 -5.52
N GLY A 155 23.24 -8.66 -4.80
CA GLY A 155 21.87 -8.60 -5.32
C GLY A 155 21.11 -9.93 -5.27
N SER A 156 21.82 -11.06 -5.20
CA SER A 156 21.19 -12.39 -5.14
C SER A 156 21.26 -13.02 -3.75
N LYS A 157 22.47 -13.09 -3.16
CA LYS A 157 22.73 -13.66 -1.83
C LYS A 157 23.40 -12.69 -0.86
N VAL A 158 24.06 -11.66 -1.36
CA VAL A 158 24.69 -10.59 -0.58
C VAL A 158 24.07 -9.23 -0.92
N GLY A 159 23.97 -8.34 0.06
CA GLY A 159 23.32 -7.04 -0.07
C GLY A 159 21.80 -7.12 -0.16
N PHE A 160 21.21 -6.00 -0.58
CA PHE A 160 19.79 -5.90 -0.91
C PHE A 160 19.43 -6.84 -2.07
N ARG A 161 18.19 -7.36 -2.09
CA ARG A 161 17.78 -8.39 -3.05
C ARG A 161 17.19 -7.77 -4.33
N TYR A 162 17.70 -8.19 -5.49
CA TYR A 162 17.10 -7.93 -6.80
C TYR A 162 15.87 -8.80 -7.02
N GLY A 163 14.86 -8.27 -7.72
CA GLY A 163 13.77 -9.09 -8.25
C GLY A 163 12.38 -8.48 -8.20
N SER A 164 12.19 -7.33 -7.55
CA SER A 164 10.89 -6.66 -7.47
C SER A 164 11.05 -5.14 -7.43
N LEU A 165 10.02 -4.42 -7.89
CA LEU A 165 9.88 -2.97 -7.71
C LEU A 165 9.71 -2.53 -6.25
N VAL A 166 9.39 -3.46 -5.35
CA VAL A 166 9.39 -3.25 -3.89
C VAL A 166 10.58 -4.01 -3.30
N GLU A 167 11.81 -3.60 -3.64
CA GLU A 167 13.01 -4.31 -3.20
C GLU A 167 13.15 -4.32 -1.69
N ASP A 168 12.58 -3.32 -1.02
CA ASP A 168 12.55 -3.18 0.44
C ASP A 168 11.78 -4.33 1.08
N TYR A 169 10.50 -4.45 0.72
CA TYR A 169 9.62 -5.53 1.14
C TYR A 169 10.22 -6.89 0.79
N TYR A 170 10.74 -7.04 -0.43
CA TYR A 170 11.32 -8.30 -0.90
C TYR A 170 12.60 -8.67 -0.14
N THR A 171 13.50 -7.72 0.11
CA THR A 171 14.73 -7.94 0.88
C THR A 171 14.39 -8.36 2.31
N GLY A 172 13.51 -7.61 2.99
CA GLY A 172 13.10 -7.94 4.35
C GLY A 172 12.44 -9.31 4.45
N TYR A 173 11.57 -9.64 3.49
CA TYR A 173 10.93 -10.94 3.37
C TYR A 173 11.96 -12.08 3.23
N MET A 174 12.89 -11.96 2.27
CA MET A 174 13.91 -12.98 2.03
C MET A 174 14.81 -13.18 3.25
N MET A 175 15.23 -12.10 3.92
CA MET A 175 16.02 -12.20 5.14
C MET A 175 15.29 -12.97 6.25
N GLN A 176 13.98 -12.72 6.45
CA GLN A 176 13.21 -13.46 7.45
C GLN A 176 12.94 -14.93 7.05
N CYS A 177 12.85 -15.22 5.74
CA CYS A 177 12.84 -16.59 5.22
C CYS A 177 14.18 -17.33 5.38
N GLU A 178 15.28 -16.60 5.48
CA GLU A 178 16.63 -17.13 5.75
C GLU A 178 16.93 -17.30 7.25
N GLY A 179 16.04 -16.81 8.13
CA GLY A 179 16.12 -17.01 9.57
C GLY A 179 16.47 -15.76 10.37
N TRP A 180 16.57 -14.60 9.72
CA TRP A 180 16.73 -13.32 10.40
C TRP A 180 15.43 -12.88 11.09
N LYS A 181 15.58 -12.07 12.14
CA LYS A 181 14.53 -11.37 12.88
C LYS A 181 14.79 -9.87 12.81
N SER A 182 13.77 -9.10 13.09
CA SER A 182 13.87 -7.65 13.18
C SER A 182 13.19 -7.15 14.47
N ILE A 183 13.42 -5.89 14.80
CA ILE A 183 12.79 -5.23 15.95
C ILE A 183 12.02 -4.01 15.44
N PHE A 184 10.80 -3.83 15.92
CA PHE A 184 10.05 -2.59 15.73
C PHE A 184 10.27 -1.66 16.92
N CYS A 185 10.86 -0.49 16.70
CA CYS A 185 11.07 0.51 17.74
C CYS A 185 10.17 1.72 17.46
N ASN A 186 9.16 1.91 18.31
CA ASN A 186 8.20 3.02 18.21
C ASN A 186 8.32 3.95 19.43
N PRO A 187 9.27 4.90 19.43
CA PRO A 187 9.41 5.87 20.52
C PRO A 187 8.30 6.94 20.49
N ASP A 188 7.94 7.48 21.67
CA ASP A 188 6.91 8.53 21.80
C ASP A 188 7.18 9.76 20.91
N ARG A 189 8.45 10.16 20.79
CA ARG A 189 8.91 11.14 19.81
C ARG A 189 9.29 10.40 18.53
N PRO A 190 8.63 10.67 17.38
CA PRO A 190 9.00 10.05 16.12
C PRO A 190 10.50 10.18 15.83
N ALA A 191 11.17 9.06 15.57
CA ALA A 191 12.60 9.03 15.30
C ALA A 191 12.95 9.73 13.98
N PHE A 192 12.09 9.55 12.98
CA PHE A 192 12.24 10.09 11.63
C PHE A 192 10.94 10.74 11.17
N LEU A 193 11.04 11.80 10.37
CA LEU A 193 9.90 12.50 9.78
C LEU A 193 10.09 12.67 8.27
N GLY A 194 9.14 12.17 7.50
CA GLY A 194 9.10 12.25 6.03
C GLY A 194 8.17 13.34 5.52
N ASN A 195 8.29 13.65 4.23
CA ASN A 195 7.32 14.49 3.53
C ASN A 195 6.24 13.61 2.87
N VAL A 196 4.99 14.07 2.86
CA VAL A 196 3.89 13.39 2.16
C VAL A 196 3.68 13.93 0.75
N PRO A 197 3.16 13.10 -0.18
CA PRO A 197 2.56 13.62 -1.41
C PRO A 197 1.40 14.57 -1.08
N THR A 198 1.39 15.76 -1.67
CA THR A 198 0.30 16.75 -1.49
C THR A 198 -0.76 16.68 -2.58
N ASP A 199 -0.61 15.76 -3.55
CA ASP A 199 -1.54 15.57 -4.65
C ASP A 199 -2.00 14.10 -4.75
N LEU A 200 -3.24 13.90 -5.21
CA LEU A 200 -3.86 12.57 -5.27
C LEU A 200 -3.18 11.68 -6.31
N ILE A 201 -2.79 12.22 -7.47
CA ILE A 201 -2.24 11.42 -8.56
C ILE A 201 -0.87 10.83 -8.19
N GLY A 202 -0.06 11.59 -7.46
CA GLY A 202 1.23 11.17 -6.90
C GLY A 202 1.05 10.00 -5.94
N MET A 203 0.11 10.11 -4.99
CA MET A 203 -0.23 9.02 -4.07
C MET A 203 -0.71 7.75 -4.82
N LEU A 204 -1.58 7.91 -5.83
CA LEU A 204 -2.08 6.79 -6.64
C LEU A 204 -0.97 6.12 -7.44
N ASN A 205 -0.08 6.90 -8.06
CA ASN A 205 1.06 6.37 -8.81
C ASN A 205 2.06 5.63 -7.90
N GLN A 206 2.31 6.16 -6.69
CA GLN A 206 3.11 5.46 -5.69
C GLN A 206 2.47 4.12 -5.30
N SER A 207 1.19 4.12 -4.98
CA SER A 207 0.44 2.89 -4.65
C SER A 207 0.43 1.90 -5.81
N ARG A 208 0.28 2.38 -7.05
CA ARG A 208 0.32 1.55 -8.27
C ARG A 208 1.66 0.82 -8.42
N ARG A 209 2.79 1.51 -8.16
CA ARG A 209 4.13 0.88 -8.15
C ARG A 209 4.22 -0.23 -7.09
N TRP A 210 3.71 0.03 -5.89
CA TRP A 210 3.68 -0.97 -4.83
C TRP A 210 2.88 -2.21 -5.23
N VAL A 211 1.72 -2.05 -5.88
CA VAL A 211 0.92 -3.18 -6.39
C VAL A 211 1.71 -4.04 -7.36
N VAL A 212 2.37 -3.43 -8.35
CA VAL A 212 3.18 -4.17 -9.33
C VAL A 212 4.28 -4.96 -8.62
N GLY A 213 5.04 -4.30 -7.74
CA GLY A 213 6.12 -4.97 -7.00
C GLY A 213 5.61 -6.08 -6.08
N SER A 214 4.51 -5.86 -5.37
CA SER A 214 3.89 -6.88 -4.51
C SER A 214 3.46 -8.11 -5.31
N LEU A 215 2.87 -7.92 -6.50
CA LEU A 215 2.50 -9.01 -7.39
C LEU A 215 3.73 -9.74 -7.94
N GLU A 216 4.82 -9.03 -8.25
CA GLU A 216 6.10 -9.65 -8.64
C GLU A 216 6.62 -10.60 -7.56
N VAL A 217 6.56 -10.21 -6.28
CA VAL A 217 6.96 -11.10 -5.18
C VAL A 217 5.99 -12.26 -5.04
N THR A 218 4.69 -11.96 -5.02
CA THR A 218 3.61 -12.94 -4.81
C THR A 218 3.61 -14.06 -5.84
N LEU A 219 3.87 -13.73 -7.10
CA LEU A 219 3.83 -14.68 -8.22
C LEU A 219 5.22 -15.16 -8.64
N SER A 220 6.26 -14.82 -7.88
CA SER A 220 7.61 -15.35 -8.09
C SER A 220 7.77 -16.78 -7.57
N ARG A 221 8.91 -17.40 -7.89
CA ARG A 221 9.35 -18.66 -7.27
C ARG A 221 9.53 -18.56 -5.75
N TYR A 222 9.68 -17.35 -5.21
CA TYR A 222 9.80 -17.05 -3.78
C TYR A 222 8.48 -16.51 -3.23
N SER A 223 7.35 -17.07 -3.68
CA SER A 223 6.03 -16.62 -3.24
C SER A 223 5.85 -16.76 -1.73
N VAL A 224 5.22 -15.74 -1.12
CA VAL A 224 4.89 -15.69 0.31
C VAL A 224 4.03 -16.87 0.76
N VAL A 225 3.16 -17.40 -0.10
CA VAL A 225 2.24 -18.50 0.24
C VAL A 225 2.81 -19.90 -0.01
N THR A 226 3.94 -20.03 -0.73
CA THR A 226 4.58 -21.34 -0.95
C THR A 226 5.94 -21.39 -0.30
N TYR A 227 6.88 -20.57 -0.77
CA TYR A 227 8.24 -20.49 -0.23
C TYR A 227 8.22 -19.97 1.21
N GLY A 228 7.47 -18.90 1.48
CA GLY A 228 7.37 -18.31 2.82
C GLY A 228 6.95 -19.33 3.88
N ILE A 229 5.86 -20.06 3.61
CA ILE A 229 5.31 -21.07 4.54
C ILE A 229 6.31 -22.19 4.84
N ARG A 230 7.08 -22.62 3.83
CA ARG A 230 8.07 -23.72 3.96
C ARG A 230 9.42 -23.26 4.52
N SER A 231 9.69 -21.96 4.52
CA SER A 231 10.94 -21.36 5.01
C SER A 231 10.95 -21.19 6.53
N SER A 232 12.02 -20.60 7.07
CA SER A 232 12.05 -20.24 8.49
C SER A 232 10.98 -19.23 8.88
N LEU A 233 10.34 -18.51 7.94
CA LEU A 233 9.29 -17.54 8.24
C LEU A 233 8.10 -18.22 8.94
N GLY A 234 7.66 -19.38 8.43
CA GLY A 234 6.54 -20.17 8.95
C GLY A 234 5.17 -19.58 8.58
N ILE A 235 4.10 -20.31 8.90
CA ILE A 235 2.73 -20.01 8.44
C ILE A 235 2.25 -18.62 8.89
N LEU A 236 2.31 -18.33 10.19
CA LEU A 236 1.73 -17.10 10.75
C LEU A 236 2.39 -15.84 10.20
N MET A 237 3.72 -15.80 10.16
CA MET A 237 4.44 -14.67 9.58
C MET A 237 4.25 -14.59 8.06
N SER A 238 4.15 -15.73 7.38
CA SER A 238 3.83 -15.75 5.95
C SER A 238 2.46 -15.14 5.67
N LEU A 239 1.46 -15.36 6.54
CA LEU A 239 0.16 -14.70 6.44
C LEU A 239 0.27 -13.18 6.65
N SER A 240 1.08 -12.73 7.62
CA SER A 240 1.35 -11.29 7.81
C SER A 240 1.99 -10.65 6.57
N TYR A 241 2.96 -11.32 5.94
CA TYR A 241 3.53 -10.86 4.68
C TYR A 241 2.51 -10.93 3.53
N ALA A 242 1.70 -11.99 3.47
CA ALA A 242 0.67 -12.18 2.46
C ALA A 242 -0.37 -11.05 2.49
N GLN A 243 -0.76 -10.55 3.66
CA GLN A 243 -1.67 -9.39 3.78
C GLN A 243 -1.17 -8.16 3.01
N TYR A 244 0.15 -7.90 3.02
CA TYR A 244 0.73 -6.80 2.25
C TYR A 244 0.80 -7.13 0.76
N SER A 245 1.24 -8.34 0.44
CA SER A 245 1.38 -8.84 -0.94
C SER A 245 0.05 -8.85 -1.71
N PHE A 246 -1.05 -9.24 -1.04
CA PHE A 246 -2.39 -9.35 -1.62
C PHE A 246 -3.27 -8.13 -1.37
N ARG A 247 -2.70 -7.00 -0.97
CA ARG A 247 -3.46 -5.78 -0.66
C ARG A 247 -4.33 -5.27 -1.82
N CYS A 248 -4.00 -5.63 -3.07
CA CYS A 248 -4.78 -5.28 -4.25
C CYS A 248 -5.91 -6.26 -4.59
N LEU A 249 -5.97 -7.47 -4.00
CA LEU A 249 -7.01 -8.45 -4.31
C LEU A 249 -8.43 -7.95 -4.07
N PRO A 250 -8.72 -7.17 -2.99
CA PRO A 250 -10.05 -6.62 -2.78
C PRO A 250 -10.55 -5.72 -3.92
N ALA A 251 -9.70 -5.25 -4.84
CA ALA A 251 -10.11 -4.40 -5.95
C ALA A 251 -11.22 -5.02 -6.81
N VAL A 252 -11.17 -6.32 -7.08
CA VAL A 252 -12.20 -7.02 -7.88
C VAL A 252 -13.55 -7.04 -7.16
N PRO A 253 -13.67 -7.62 -5.94
CA PRO A 253 -14.95 -7.61 -5.25
C PRO A 253 -15.43 -6.19 -4.96
N VAL A 254 -14.56 -5.25 -4.54
CA VAL A 254 -14.96 -3.85 -4.31
C VAL A 254 -15.51 -3.21 -5.58
N THR A 255 -14.90 -3.46 -6.74
CA THR A 255 -15.44 -2.95 -8.01
C THR A 255 -16.81 -3.53 -8.30
N VAL A 256 -17.02 -4.83 -8.12
CA VAL A 256 -18.32 -5.48 -8.29
C VAL A 256 -19.36 -4.89 -7.34
N TYR A 257 -19.06 -4.85 -6.04
CA TYR A 257 -19.94 -4.30 -5.00
C TYR A 257 -20.13 -2.79 -5.12
N SER A 258 -19.26 -2.09 -5.86
CA SER A 258 -19.49 -0.68 -6.16
C SER A 258 -20.64 -0.46 -7.14
N PHE A 259 -21.10 -1.47 -7.87
CA PHE A 259 -22.21 -1.34 -8.84
C PHE A 259 -23.43 -2.19 -8.51
N VAL A 260 -23.24 -3.38 -7.91
CA VAL A 260 -24.33 -4.35 -7.71
C VAL A 260 -25.48 -3.80 -6.83
N PRO A 261 -25.25 -3.18 -5.65
CA PRO A 261 -26.32 -2.63 -4.82
C PRO A 261 -27.19 -1.59 -5.53
N GLN A 262 -26.57 -0.68 -6.27
CA GLN A 262 -27.24 0.41 -6.96
C GLN A 262 -28.06 -0.11 -8.15
N LEU A 263 -27.51 -1.07 -8.90
CA LEU A 263 -28.22 -1.72 -10.00
C LEU A 263 -29.40 -2.55 -9.51
N ALA A 264 -29.27 -3.22 -8.37
CA ALA A 264 -30.38 -3.94 -7.77
C ALA A 264 -31.49 -3.00 -7.27
N LEU A 265 -31.14 -1.78 -6.78
CA LEU A 265 -32.14 -0.80 -6.33
C LEU A 265 -33.04 -0.36 -7.48
N ILE A 266 -32.47 -0.08 -8.65
CA ILE A 266 -33.26 0.31 -9.84
C ILE A 266 -34.13 -0.82 -10.36
N ASN A 267 -33.65 -2.05 -10.27
CA ASN A 267 -34.43 -3.21 -10.68
C ASN A 267 -35.51 -3.61 -9.67
N GLY A 268 -35.66 -2.89 -8.54
CA GLY A 268 -36.59 -3.22 -7.48
C GLY A 268 -36.31 -4.59 -6.85
N SER A 269 -35.06 -5.06 -6.94
CA SER A 269 -34.65 -6.38 -6.43
C SER A 269 -33.91 -6.19 -5.11
N SER A 270 -34.36 -6.88 -4.07
CA SER A 270 -33.62 -6.92 -2.80
C SER A 270 -32.44 -7.89 -2.92
N LEU A 271 -31.24 -7.42 -2.60
CA LEU A 271 -30.04 -8.25 -2.46
C LEU A 271 -29.88 -8.84 -1.06
N PHE A 272 -30.46 -8.20 -0.06
CA PHE A 272 -30.24 -8.52 1.35
C PHE A 272 -31.48 -9.18 1.95
N PRO A 273 -31.32 -9.96 3.03
CA PRO A 273 -32.44 -10.48 3.81
C PRO A 273 -33.38 -9.35 4.23
N LYS A 274 -34.67 -9.68 4.33
CA LYS A 274 -35.66 -8.73 4.81
C LYS A 274 -35.41 -8.36 6.26
N ALA A 275 -35.85 -7.18 6.69
CA ALA A 275 -35.63 -6.71 8.06
C ALA A 275 -36.26 -7.63 9.13
N SER A 276 -37.34 -8.34 8.82
CA SER A 276 -37.93 -9.35 9.71
C SER A 276 -37.17 -10.67 9.78
N GLU A 277 -36.25 -10.94 8.85
CA GLU A 277 -35.51 -12.20 8.81
C GLU A 277 -34.31 -12.16 9.78
N PRO A 278 -34.04 -13.24 10.55
CA PRO A 278 -32.91 -13.27 11.48
C PRO A 278 -31.55 -12.98 10.84
N TRP A 279 -31.38 -13.35 9.56
CA TRP A 279 -30.17 -13.11 8.78
C TRP A 279 -29.84 -11.62 8.63
N PHE A 280 -30.84 -10.73 8.66
CA PHE A 280 -30.61 -9.28 8.64
C PHE A 280 -29.66 -8.84 9.75
N LEU A 281 -29.83 -9.38 10.96
CA LEU A 281 -29.00 -9.05 12.11
C LEU A 281 -27.55 -9.52 11.93
N LEU A 282 -27.33 -10.65 11.23
CA LEU A 282 -25.98 -11.12 10.89
C LEU A 282 -25.27 -10.13 9.96
N TYR A 283 -25.93 -9.66 8.89
CA TYR A 283 -25.33 -8.68 7.97
C TYR A 283 -25.02 -7.36 8.67
N LEU A 284 -25.92 -6.90 9.53
CA LEU A 284 -25.71 -5.70 10.33
C LEU A 284 -24.53 -5.87 11.30
N PHE A 285 -24.45 -7.02 11.98
CA PHE A 285 -23.33 -7.34 12.87
C PHE A 285 -22.00 -7.41 12.12
N LEU A 286 -21.95 -8.03 10.94
CA LEU A 286 -20.73 -8.11 10.14
C LEU A 286 -20.27 -6.73 9.66
N PHE A 287 -21.20 -5.88 9.22
CA PHE A 287 -20.88 -4.52 8.80
C PHE A 287 -20.37 -3.67 9.97
N LEU A 288 -21.13 -3.62 11.07
CA LEU A 288 -20.76 -2.84 12.26
C LEU A 288 -19.51 -3.39 12.94
N GLY A 289 -19.34 -4.72 12.95
CA GLY A 289 -18.17 -5.39 13.50
C GLY A 289 -16.91 -5.07 12.72
N ALA A 290 -16.94 -5.17 11.39
CA ALA A 290 -15.79 -4.86 10.54
C ALA A 290 -15.37 -3.38 10.64
N TYR A 291 -16.30 -2.44 10.41
CA TYR A 291 -15.98 -1.01 10.48
C TYR A 291 -15.73 -0.54 11.92
N GLY A 292 -16.39 -1.14 12.91
CA GLY A 292 -16.21 -0.82 14.32
C GLY A 292 -14.86 -1.28 14.86
N GLN A 293 -14.41 -2.48 14.51
CA GLN A 293 -13.08 -2.97 14.84
C GLN A 293 -11.98 -2.14 14.16
N ASP A 294 -12.13 -1.86 12.86
CA ASP A 294 -11.20 -1.04 12.09
C ASP A 294 -11.10 0.40 12.67
N LEU A 295 -12.24 1.01 13.03
CA LEU A 295 -12.27 2.31 13.71
C LEU A 295 -11.60 2.25 15.09
N ALA A 296 -11.88 1.23 15.89
CA ALA A 296 -11.30 1.09 17.21
C ALA A 296 -9.77 0.97 17.13
N GLU A 297 -9.25 0.11 16.26
CA GLU A 297 -7.80 -0.04 16.05
C GLU A 297 -7.16 1.25 15.52
N HIS A 298 -7.83 1.95 14.60
CA HIS A 298 -7.37 3.25 14.13
C HIS A 298 -7.24 4.25 15.29
N LEU A 299 -8.28 4.40 16.12
CA LEU A 299 -8.26 5.34 17.25
C LEU A 299 -7.24 4.96 18.33
N LEU A 300 -7.05 3.66 18.58
CA LEU A 300 -6.09 3.14 19.56
C LEU A 300 -4.63 3.24 19.08
N SER A 301 -4.39 3.40 17.78
CA SER A 301 -3.03 3.55 17.22
C SER A 301 -2.29 4.82 17.65
N GLY A 302 -2.98 5.78 18.29
CA GLY A 302 -2.40 7.02 18.79
C GLY A 302 -1.94 7.98 17.68
N HIS A 303 -0.90 8.77 17.94
CA HIS A 303 -0.26 9.64 16.93
C HIS A 303 -1.22 10.58 16.17
N GLY A 304 -2.22 11.15 16.86
CA GLY A 304 -3.23 12.03 16.24
C GLY A 304 -4.25 11.28 15.38
N ALA A 305 -4.60 10.04 15.73
CA ALA A 305 -5.75 9.33 15.17
C ALA A 305 -7.05 10.08 15.48
N THR A 306 -7.93 10.23 14.49
CA THR A 306 -9.24 10.87 14.66
C THR A 306 -10.26 10.14 13.78
N PHE A 307 -11.55 10.26 14.13
CA PHE A 307 -12.63 9.71 13.30
C PHE A 307 -12.59 10.24 11.85
N LEU A 308 -12.24 11.53 11.67
CA LEU A 308 -12.12 12.12 10.33
C LEU A 308 -11.00 11.49 9.51
N ARG A 309 -9.84 11.20 10.13
CA ARG A 309 -8.72 10.50 9.48
C ARG A 309 -9.09 9.06 9.12
N TRP A 310 -9.78 8.37 10.02
CA TRP A 310 -10.33 7.04 9.73
C TRP A 310 -11.29 7.08 8.53
N TRP A 311 -12.21 8.05 8.49
CA TRP A 311 -13.13 8.20 7.37
C TRP A 311 -12.40 8.51 6.05
N SER A 312 -11.38 9.36 6.09
CA SER A 312 -10.49 9.63 4.94
C SER A 312 -9.77 8.37 4.46
N GLU A 313 -9.38 7.48 5.38
CA GLU A 313 -8.78 6.19 5.07
C GLU A 313 -9.77 5.24 4.38
N GLN A 314 -11.01 5.14 4.87
CA GLN A 314 -12.08 4.35 4.20
C GLN A 314 -12.33 4.85 2.77
N ARG A 315 -12.44 6.17 2.61
CA ARG A 315 -12.59 6.80 1.29
C ARG A 315 -11.40 6.49 0.39
N THR A 316 -10.19 6.65 0.90
CA THR A 316 -8.96 6.40 0.13
C THR A 316 -8.84 4.93 -0.25
N TRP A 317 -9.25 4.00 0.61
CA TRP A 317 -9.27 2.57 0.32
C TRP A 317 -10.19 2.24 -0.86
N LEU A 318 -11.40 2.84 -0.90
CA LEU A 318 -12.31 2.72 -2.04
C LEU A 318 -11.71 3.31 -3.32
N ILE A 319 -11.11 4.51 -3.23
CA ILE A 319 -10.44 5.16 -4.37
C ILE A 319 -9.33 4.27 -4.92
N ARG A 320 -8.43 3.76 -4.06
CA ARG A 320 -7.31 2.89 -4.46
C ARG A 320 -7.78 1.60 -5.12
N SER A 321 -8.86 1.02 -4.60
CA SER A 321 -9.49 -0.19 -5.13
C SER A 321 -10.01 -0.01 -6.54
N LEU A 322 -10.67 1.12 -6.85
CA LEU A 322 -11.20 1.44 -8.18
C LEU A 322 -10.16 2.03 -9.15
N THR A 323 -8.93 2.23 -8.68
CA THR A 323 -7.86 2.89 -9.44
C THR A 323 -6.55 2.09 -9.39
N CYS A 324 -5.59 2.49 -8.56
CA CYS A 324 -4.22 1.99 -8.59
C CYS A 324 -4.11 0.48 -8.40
N PHE A 325 -5.06 -0.17 -7.71
CA PHE A 325 -5.06 -1.63 -7.56
C PHE A 325 -5.39 -2.33 -8.88
N ILE A 326 -6.41 -1.87 -9.60
CA ILE A 326 -6.78 -2.41 -10.92
C ILE A 326 -5.67 -2.12 -11.92
N PHE A 327 -5.26 -0.85 -12.03
CA PHE A 327 -4.25 -0.42 -13.00
C PHE A 327 -2.88 -1.08 -12.75
N GLY A 328 -2.45 -1.20 -11.49
CA GLY A 328 -1.21 -1.90 -11.14
C GLY A 328 -1.29 -3.40 -11.43
N THR A 329 -2.45 -4.04 -11.23
CA THR A 329 -2.64 -5.44 -11.60
C THR A 329 -2.57 -5.62 -13.12
N VAL A 330 -3.21 -4.75 -13.90
CA VAL A 330 -3.13 -4.77 -15.37
C VAL A 330 -1.69 -4.56 -15.84
N ASP A 331 -0.96 -3.60 -15.29
CA ASP A 331 0.45 -3.40 -15.67
C ASP A 331 1.31 -4.62 -15.38
N PHE A 332 1.12 -5.23 -14.21
CA PHE A 332 1.81 -6.45 -13.86
C PHE A 332 1.51 -7.57 -14.86
N LEU A 333 0.24 -7.78 -15.22
CA LEU A 333 -0.17 -8.80 -16.19
C LEU A 333 0.42 -8.52 -17.58
N LEU A 334 0.37 -7.27 -18.05
CA LEU A 334 0.97 -6.87 -19.33
C LEU A 334 2.48 -7.09 -19.34
N LYS A 335 3.16 -6.80 -18.22
CA LYS A 335 4.59 -7.08 -18.04
C LYS A 335 4.88 -8.58 -18.03
N ALA A 336 4.10 -9.36 -17.29
CA ALA A 336 4.25 -10.82 -17.20
C ALA A 336 4.05 -11.51 -18.56
N LEU A 337 3.17 -10.97 -19.42
CA LEU A 337 2.95 -11.43 -20.79
C LEU A 337 3.99 -10.91 -21.80
N GLY A 338 4.94 -10.07 -21.39
CA GLY A 338 5.94 -9.47 -22.27
C GLY A 338 5.40 -8.39 -23.21
N ILE A 339 4.17 -7.90 -23.00
CA ILE A 339 3.50 -6.91 -23.85
C ILE A 339 4.02 -5.49 -23.59
N SER A 340 4.42 -5.18 -22.34
CA SER A 340 4.98 -3.87 -22.01
C SER A 340 6.20 -3.98 -21.10
N ASN A 341 7.23 -3.22 -21.46
CA ASN A 341 8.33 -2.87 -20.57
C ASN A 341 8.08 -1.44 -20.06
N GLN A 342 7.06 -1.23 -19.23
CA GLN A 342 6.86 0.10 -18.64
C GLN A 342 8.09 0.48 -17.81
N GLY A 343 8.72 1.59 -18.20
CA GLY A 343 9.84 2.19 -17.49
C GLY A 343 9.44 2.72 -16.12
N PHE A 344 10.41 2.80 -15.22
CA PHE A 344 10.23 3.35 -13.89
C PHE A 344 9.98 4.86 -13.98
N ASN A 345 8.74 5.31 -13.72
CA ASN A 345 8.45 6.73 -13.62
C ASN A 345 8.58 7.17 -12.15
N VAL A 346 9.59 8.00 -11.86
CA VAL A 346 9.84 8.51 -10.51
C VAL A 346 8.65 9.37 -10.10
N THR A 347 8.08 9.10 -8.92
CA THR A 347 7.05 9.98 -8.36
C THR A 347 7.72 11.30 -7.97
N SER A 348 7.39 12.39 -8.65
CA SER A 348 7.82 13.72 -8.23
C SER A 348 7.17 14.05 -6.89
N LYS A 349 7.99 14.42 -5.90
CA LYS A 349 7.53 15.01 -4.62
C LYS A 349 7.68 16.54 -4.64
N ALA A 350 7.77 17.15 -5.83
CA ALA A 350 7.93 18.59 -5.96
C ALA A 350 6.59 19.28 -5.66
N ASN A 351 6.60 20.16 -4.66
CA ASN A 351 5.42 20.90 -4.24
C ASN A 351 5.22 22.13 -5.13
N HIS A 352 4.11 22.19 -5.86
CA HIS A 352 3.63 23.45 -6.42
C HIS A 352 2.83 24.19 -5.33
N MET A 353 3.20 25.45 -5.04
CA MET A 353 2.63 26.23 -3.92
C MET A 353 1.09 26.22 -3.88
N GLU A 354 0.43 26.29 -5.03
CA GLU A 354 -1.04 26.27 -5.11
C GLU A 354 -1.65 24.90 -4.77
N GLN A 355 -0.98 23.79 -5.14
CA GLN A 355 -1.44 22.44 -4.77
C GLN A 355 -1.34 22.22 -3.27
N THR A 356 -0.25 22.70 -2.66
CA THR A 356 -0.09 22.68 -1.21
C THR A 356 -1.21 23.45 -0.50
N GLN A 357 -1.62 24.61 -1.03
CA GLN A 357 -2.75 25.37 -0.47
C GLN A 357 -4.08 24.62 -0.56
N ILE A 358 -4.36 23.91 -1.66
CA ILE A 358 -5.56 23.08 -1.80
C ILE A 358 -5.53 21.94 -0.78
N TYR A 359 -4.38 21.28 -0.63
CA TYR A 359 -4.17 20.20 0.31
C TYR A 359 -4.33 20.65 1.77
N ASP A 360 -3.77 21.80 2.14
CA ASP A 360 -3.86 22.37 3.50
C ASP A 360 -5.30 22.70 3.91
N ARG A 361 -6.16 23.03 2.93
CA ARG A 361 -7.61 23.25 3.14
C ARG A 361 -8.41 21.95 3.31
N GLY A 362 -7.79 20.78 3.19
CA GLY A 362 -8.50 19.50 3.30
C GLY A 362 -9.26 19.09 2.03
N MET A 363 -8.90 19.66 0.88
CA MET A 363 -9.59 19.39 -0.39
C MET A 363 -8.78 18.46 -1.28
N PHE A 364 -9.46 17.52 -1.95
CA PHE A 364 -8.83 16.64 -2.92
C PHE A 364 -8.42 17.41 -4.19
N ASP A 365 -7.25 17.11 -4.74
CA ASP A 365 -6.78 17.63 -6.02
C ASP A 365 -7.06 16.59 -7.13
N PHE A 366 -8.02 16.90 -8.01
CA PHE A 366 -8.35 16.11 -9.19
C PHE A 366 -7.88 16.77 -10.50
N GLY A 367 -7.06 17.82 -10.43
CA GLY A 367 -6.68 18.63 -11.60
C GLY A 367 -5.85 17.89 -12.66
N ALA A 368 -5.19 16.79 -12.30
CA ALA A 368 -4.41 15.99 -13.23
C ALA A 368 -5.29 15.24 -14.24
N THR A 369 -4.79 15.05 -15.47
CA THR A 369 -5.47 14.19 -16.45
C THR A 369 -4.92 12.77 -16.33
N SER A 370 -5.76 11.80 -15.92
CA SER A 370 -5.37 10.41 -15.74
C SER A 370 -6.51 9.43 -16.06
N PRO A 371 -6.24 8.28 -16.71
CA PRO A 371 -7.21 7.20 -16.87
C PRO A 371 -7.78 6.67 -15.54
N MET A 372 -7.01 6.74 -14.45
CA MET A 372 -7.48 6.37 -13.11
C MET A 372 -8.61 7.28 -12.63
N TYR A 373 -8.59 8.56 -13.01
CA TYR A 373 -9.70 9.46 -12.68
C TYR A 373 -10.93 9.19 -13.53
N VAL A 374 -10.75 8.73 -14.77
CA VAL A 374 -11.88 8.29 -15.62
C VAL A 374 -12.60 7.12 -14.96
N SER A 375 -11.87 6.08 -14.51
CA SER A 375 -12.48 4.89 -13.87
C SER A 375 -13.23 5.25 -12.59
N LEU A 376 -12.60 6.04 -11.72
CA LEU A 376 -13.20 6.52 -10.48
C LEU A 376 -14.46 7.35 -10.74
N SER A 377 -14.39 8.23 -11.74
CA SER A 377 -15.49 9.11 -12.14
C SER A 377 -16.68 8.36 -12.71
N VAL A 378 -16.45 7.32 -13.52
CA VAL A 378 -17.53 6.45 -14.01
C VAL A 378 -18.23 5.76 -12.83
N ALA A 379 -17.47 5.17 -11.91
CA ALA A 379 -18.04 4.49 -10.74
C ALA A 379 -18.89 5.44 -9.89
N ALA A 380 -18.38 6.64 -9.60
CA ALA A 380 -19.12 7.62 -8.80
C ALA A 380 -20.38 8.13 -9.51
N LEU A 381 -20.30 8.47 -10.80
CA LEU A 381 -21.47 8.95 -11.56
C LEU A 381 -22.57 7.90 -11.62
N VAL A 382 -22.20 6.65 -11.92
CA VAL A 382 -23.16 5.54 -11.89
C VAL A 382 -23.75 5.41 -10.50
N ASN A 383 -22.94 5.46 -9.44
CA ASN A 383 -23.46 5.34 -8.08
C ASN A 383 -24.41 6.46 -7.68
N LEU A 384 -24.11 7.71 -8.05
CA LEU A 384 -24.98 8.84 -7.75
C LEU A 384 -26.31 8.74 -8.51
N ILE A 385 -26.27 8.51 -9.82
CA ILE A 385 -27.46 8.44 -10.68
C ILE A 385 -28.33 7.27 -10.27
N GLU A 386 -27.71 6.10 -10.11
CA GLU A 386 -28.44 4.86 -9.85
C GLU A 386 -29.00 4.84 -8.41
N PHE A 387 -28.28 5.40 -7.44
CA PHE A 387 -28.81 5.61 -6.09
C PHE A 387 -29.97 6.61 -6.07
N ALA A 388 -29.88 7.75 -6.76
CA ALA A 388 -30.96 8.75 -6.78
C ALA A 388 -32.25 8.17 -7.39
N ARG A 389 -32.13 7.44 -8.50
CA ARG A 389 -33.25 6.75 -9.13
C ARG A 389 -33.80 5.63 -8.24
N GLY A 390 -32.93 4.77 -7.71
CA GLY A 390 -33.31 3.70 -6.80
C GLY A 390 -34.04 4.21 -5.55
N LEU A 391 -33.51 5.29 -4.94
CA LEU A 391 -34.13 5.93 -3.79
C LEU A 391 -35.51 6.51 -4.14
N SER A 392 -35.66 7.14 -5.32
CA SER A 392 -36.97 7.64 -5.76
C SER A 392 -38.01 6.53 -5.92
N LEU A 393 -37.60 5.35 -6.41
CA LEU A 393 -38.47 4.18 -6.51
C LEU A 393 -38.86 3.65 -5.14
N VAL A 394 -37.90 3.52 -4.22
CA VAL A 394 -38.14 3.04 -2.85
C VAL A 394 -39.05 4.00 -2.08
N LEU A 395 -38.87 5.32 -2.25
CA LEU A 395 -39.72 6.34 -1.62
C LEU A 395 -41.14 6.39 -2.18
N ALA A 396 -41.35 5.91 -3.41
CA ALA A 396 -42.68 5.77 -4.00
C ALA A 396 -43.43 4.52 -3.50
N MET A 397 -42.74 3.59 -2.82
CA MET A 397 -43.35 2.40 -2.22
C MET A 397 -43.96 2.72 -0.85
N ASN A 398 -44.78 1.80 -0.33
CA ASN A 398 -45.23 1.87 1.05
C ASN A 398 -44.02 1.81 2.01
N GLN A 399 -44.00 2.68 3.01
CA GLN A 399 -42.86 2.85 3.93
C GLN A 399 -42.44 1.54 4.61
N SER A 400 -43.39 0.74 5.09
CA SER A 400 -43.07 -0.53 5.73
C SER A 400 -42.44 -1.52 4.76
N ALA A 401 -42.95 -1.62 3.53
CA ALA A 401 -42.40 -2.51 2.50
C ALA A 401 -41.00 -2.06 2.03
N ALA A 402 -40.79 -0.74 1.93
CA ALA A 402 -39.53 -0.13 1.57
C ALA A 402 -38.43 -0.45 2.59
N VAL A 403 -38.72 -0.22 3.87
CA VAL A 403 -37.78 -0.54 4.97
C VAL A 403 -37.53 -2.04 5.04
N GLU A 404 -38.59 -2.84 4.96
CA GLU A 404 -38.53 -4.29 5.04
C GLU A 404 -37.61 -4.90 3.98
N SER A 405 -37.59 -4.34 2.76
CA SER A 405 -36.90 -4.95 1.62
C SER A 405 -35.60 -4.26 1.21
N PHE A 406 -35.41 -2.97 1.50
CA PHE A 406 -34.32 -2.19 0.90
C PHE A 406 -33.42 -1.45 1.90
N ALA A 407 -33.67 -1.53 3.21
CA ALA A 407 -32.93 -0.75 4.22
C ALA A 407 -31.40 -0.90 4.12
N LEU A 408 -30.87 -2.13 4.12
CA LEU A 408 -29.43 -2.39 4.03
C LEU A 408 -28.85 -1.94 2.68
N GLN A 409 -29.61 -2.12 1.61
CA GLN A 409 -29.18 -1.78 0.26
C GLN A 409 -29.08 -0.26 0.06
N VAL A 410 -30.06 0.49 0.59
CA VAL A 410 -30.04 1.96 0.63
C VAL A 410 -28.89 2.46 1.50
N LEU A 411 -28.65 1.84 2.65
CA LEU A 411 -27.53 2.20 3.53
C LEU A 411 -26.17 2.00 2.85
N LEU A 412 -25.94 0.84 2.22
CA LEU A 412 -24.68 0.53 1.55
C LEU A 412 -24.45 1.39 0.29
N ALA A 413 -25.49 1.58 -0.53
CA ALA A 413 -25.41 2.46 -1.69
C ALA A 413 -25.16 3.92 -1.28
N GLY A 414 -25.86 4.39 -0.23
CA GLY A 414 -25.68 5.71 0.36
C GLY A 414 -24.27 5.90 0.90
N PHE A 415 -23.70 4.91 1.59
CA PHE A 415 -22.32 4.93 2.07
C PHE A 415 -21.31 5.15 0.93
N GLY A 416 -21.49 4.47 -0.21
CA GLY A 416 -20.67 4.68 -1.41
C GLY A 416 -20.80 6.09 -1.98
N VAL A 417 -22.02 6.63 -2.04
CA VAL A 417 -22.28 8.01 -2.51
C VAL A 417 -21.64 9.03 -1.57
N VAL A 418 -21.78 8.90 -0.26
CA VAL A 418 -21.17 9.82 0.72
C VAL A 418 -19.63 9.80 0.63
N ASN A 419 -19.03 8.62 0.44
CA ASN A 419 -17.59 8.53 0.24
C ASN A 419 -17.13 9.15 -1.10
N GLY A 420 -17.98 9.12 -2.13
CA GLY A 420 -17.75 9.77 -3.42
C GLY A 420 -17.87 11.30 -3.43
N TRP A 421 -18.28 11.93 -2.31
CA TRP A 421 -18.57 13.36 -2.24
C TRP A 421 -17.48 14.29 -2.82
N PRO A 422 -16.17 14.13 -2.46
CA PRO A 422 -15.13 15.02 -3.00
C PRO A 422 -15.03 14.98 -4.53
N LEU A 423 -15.41 13.86 -5.15
CA LEU A 423 -15.39 13.73 -6.60
C LEU A 423 -16.57 14.46 -7.25
N TYR A 424 -17.78 14.38 -6.67
CA TYR A 424 -18.93 15.15 -7.15
C TYR A 424 -18.69 16.66 -7.03
N GLU A 425 -18.11 17.07 -5.90
CA GLU A 425 -17.69 18.45 -5.69
C GLU A 425 -16.70 18.89 -6.77
N ALA A 426 -15.69 18.07 -7.07
CA ALA A 426 -14.71 18.33 -8.12
C ALA A 426 -15.29 18.33 -9.55
N MET A 427 -16.34 17.56 -9.81
CA MET A 427 -17.01 17.51 -11.11
C MET A 427 -17.92 18.71 -11.36
N PHE A 428 -18.73 19.07 -10.35
CA PHE A 428 -19.90 19.92 -10.57
C PHE A 428 -19.85 21.27 -9.85
N LEU A 429 -19.14 21.36 -8.72
CA LEU A 429 -19.21 22.53 -7.84
C LEU A 429 -17.93 23.38 -7.89
N ARG A 430 -16.77 22.77 -8.18
CA ARG A 430 -15.48 23.46 -8.16
C ARG A 430 -15.18 24.23 -9.44
N ASN A 431 -14.48 25.35 -9.25
CA ASN A 431 -13.96 26.22 -10.31
C ASN A 431 -12.46 26.54 -10.14
N ASP A 432 -11.78 25.89 -9.17
CA ASP A 432 -10.35 26.03 -8.93
C ASP A 432 -9.53 24.99 -9.72
N LYS A 433 -8.20 25.00 -9.58
CA LYS A 433 -7.31 24.06 -10.29
C LYS A 433 -7.44 22.60 -9.82
N GLY A 434 -8.06 22.36 -8.65
CA GLY A 434 -8.34 21.00 -8.17
C GLY A 434 -9.63 20.41 -8.75
N LYS A 435 -10.36 21.16 -9.58
CA LYS A 435 -11.50 20.69 -10.37
C LYS A 435 -11.10 19.53 -11.27
N LEU A 436 -11.99 18.55 -11.41
CA LEU A 436 -11.79 17.47 -12.38
C LEU A 436 -11.80 18.04 -13.82
N PRO A 437 -10.80 17.72 -14.67
CA PRO A 437 -10.76 18.23 -16.03
C PRO A 437 -12.04 17.91 -16.81
N THR A 438 -12.58 18.90 -17.53
CA THR A 438 -13.84 18.77 -18.27
C THR A 438 -13.82 17.59 -19.24
N LYS A 439 -12.68 17.30 -19.87
CA LYS A 439 -12.51 16.14 -20.75
C LYS A 439 -12.75 14.82 -20.00
N VAL A 440 -12.21 14.69 -18.78
CA VAL A 440 -12.41 13.50 -17.94
C VAL A 440 -13.88 13.39 -17.54
N THR A 441 -14.49 14.49 -17.09
CA THR A 441 -15.92 14.52 -16.73
C THR A 441 -16.82 14.10 -17.89
N LEU A 442 -16.60 14.65 -19.10
CA LEU A 442 -17.39 14.32 -20.28
C LEU A 442 -17.19 12.86 -20.73
N SER A 443 -15.93 12.37 -20.76
CA SER A 443 -15.65 10.97 -21.08
C SER A 443 -16.29 10.01 -20.07
N SER A 444 -16.21 10.31 -18.78
CA SER A 444 -16.83 9.50 -17.73
C SER A 444 -18.35 9.53 -17.79
N ALA A 445 -18.97 10.68 -18.06
CA ALA A 445 -20.41 10.79 -18.24
C ALA A 445 -20.89 10.00 -19.47
N PHE A 446 -20.16 10.08 -20.59
CA PHE A 446 -20.44 9.28 -21.77
C PHE A 446 -20.36 7.78 -21.47
N LEU A 447 -19.27 7.31 -20.83
CA LEU A 447 -19.11 5.91 -20.45
C LEU A 447 -20.17 5.43 -19.45
N ALA A 448 -20.56 6.26 -18.48
CA ALA A 448 -21.64 5.96 -17.54
C ALA A 448 -22.98 5.81 -18.27
N SER A 449 -23.27 6.69 -19.24
CA SER A 449 -24.53 6.67 -20.01
C SER A 449 -24.67 5.44 -20.91
N LEU A 450 -23.58 4.99 -21.56
CA LEU A 450 -23.57 3.76 -22.37
C LEU A 450 -24.03 2.53 -21.58
N ARG A 451 -23.73 2.50 -20.28
CA ARG A 451 -24.11 1.44 -19.36
C ARG A 451 -25.62 1.47 -19.07
N SER A 452 -26.18 2.66 -18.81
CA SER A 452 -27.63 2.83 -18.60
C SER A 452 -28.45 2.37 -19.81
N SER A 453 -27.92 2.50 -21.04
CA SER A 453 -28.58 2.02 -22.26
C SER A 453 -28.43 0.51 -22.52
N SER A 454 -27.32 -0.12 -22.11
CA SER A 454 -27.05 -1.54 -22.38
C SER A 454 -27.58 -2.49 -21.31
N LEU A 455 -27.84 -2.00 -20.09
CA LEU A 455 -28.43 -2.77 -18.98
C LEU A 455 -29.96 -2.90 -19.02
N CYS A 456 -30.64 -2.16 -19.89
CA CYS A 456 -32.06 -2.40 -20.21
C CYS A 456 -32.29 -3.68 -21.02
N GLY A 457 -31.23 -4.42 -21.39
CA GLY A 457 -31.33 -5.71 -22.09
C GLY A 457 -31.51 -6.92 -21.15
N LEU A 458 -32.36 -7.86 -21.57
CA LEU A 458 -32.70 -9.13 -20.88
C LEU A 458 -31.50 -9.96 -20.37
N GLY A 459 -30.31 -9.83 -20.99
CA GLY A 459 -29.11 -10.61 -20.64
C GLY A 459 -28.49 -10.27 -19.28
N PHE A 460 -28.59 -9.02 -18.80
CA PHE A 460 -27.99 -8.64 -17.52
C PHE A 460 -28.86 -9.00 -16.33
N ARG A 461 -30.19 -9.05 -16.48
CA ARG A 461 -31.07 -9.68 -15.46
C ARG A 461 -30.64 -11.13 -15.23
N GLY A 462 -30.39 -11.89 -16.29
CA GLY A 462 -29.86 -13.26 -16.19
C GLY A 462 -28.49 -13.34 -15.52
N ALA A 463 -27.57 -12.43 -15.83
CA ALA A 463 -26.23 -12.41 -15.23
C ALA A 463 -26.24 -11.95 -13.76
N LEU A 464 -27.05 -10.95 -13.40
CA LEU A 464 -27.23 -10.48 -12.03
C LEU A 464 -27.93 -11.56 -11.20
N GLN A 465 -28.95 -12.21 -11.77
CA GLN A 465 -29.65 -13.32 -11.13
C GLN A 465 -28.77 -14.56 -11.00
N ALA A 466 -27.87 -14.85 -11.96
CA ALA A 466 -26.84 -15.88 -11.83
C ALA A 466 -25.78 -15.53 -10.79
N CYS A 467 -25.36 -14.26 -10.71
CA CYS A 467 -24.40 -13.78 -9.71
C CYS A 467 -25.02 -13.80 -8.30
N MET A 468 -26.30 -13.44 -8.17
CA MET A 468 -27.09 -13.55 -6.94
C MET A 468 -27.41 -15.01 -6.56
N TYR A 469 -27.62 -15.88 -7.55
CA TYR A 469 -27.86 -17.31 -7.36
C TYR A 469 -26.60 -18.04 -6.89
N GLU A 470 -25.45 -17.74 -7.48
CA GLU A 470 -24.15 -18.23 -7.00
C GLU A 470 -23.78 -17.61 -5.64
N PHE A 471 -24.15 -16.35 -5.38
CA PHE A 471 -24.00 -15.73 -4.06
C PHE A 471 -24.82 -16.45 -2.98
N ASN A 472 -26.07 -16.83 -3.27
CA ASN A 472 -26.91 -17.59 -2.35
C ASN A 472 -26.41 -19.03 -2.13
N LYS A 473 -25.79 -19.68 -3.13
CA LYS A 473 -25.20 -21.02 -2.97
C LYS A 473 -23.98 -21.07 -2.07
N TRP A 474 -23.26 -19.97 -1.89
CA TRP A 474 -22.12 -19.91 -0.96
C TRP A 474 -22.54 -19.69 0.49
N TYR A 475 -23.80 -19.32 0.74
CA TYR A 475 -24.33 -18.99 2.07
C TYR A 475 -25.41 -19.97 2.58
N TYR A 476 -25.79 -20.99 1.79
CA TYR A 476 -26.69 -22.08 2.19
C TYR A 476 -26.02 -23.44 2.14
#